data_AF-A0A0B7FAS3-F1
#
_entry.id   AF-A0A0B7FAS3-F1
#
_cell.length_a   1.000
_cell.length_b   1.000
_cell.length_c   1.000
_cell.angle_alpha   90.00
_cell.angle_beta   90.00
_cell.angle_gamma   90.00
#
_symmetry.space_group_name_H-M   'P 1'
#
loop_
_entity.id
_entity.type
_entity.pdbx_description
1 polymer ?
#
loop_
_entity_poly.entity_id
_entity_poly.type
_entity_poly.pdbx_seq_one_letter_code
_entity_poly.pdbx_strand_id
1 'polypeptide(L)'
;MGKKKLLRKSENKGFSTAIVTLTSQGSRIIVGDMQESVHYATYKAESNRLLVFADDTSARWVTSATLVDYDTVAIGDKFGNIVVNRLPANVSQQVDDDPTGAGIMHEREFLHGAPHKTKLLAHFNVGDIVTSVHRAALVPGGRDVVAYTGLHGTIGVLIPLASKEDVDFITTLEQHMRSEHSSLVGRDHLAYRGYYVPVKAVVDGDLCERFAMLPSTKQKSIAGELDRTVGEVLKKLEGLRVAGSGF
;
A
#
# COMPACT_ATOMS: atom_id res chain seq x y z
N MET A 1 -29.89 27.14 9.77
CA MET A 1 -30.34 25.73 9.68
C MET A 1 -29.29 24.84 10.36
N GLY A 2 -29.65 23.73 11.02
CA GLY A 2 -28.66 22.80 11.64
C GLY A 2 -28.30 23.03 13.13
N LYS A 3 -29.05 23.85 13.89
CA LYS A 3 -28.68 24.24 15.27
C LYS A 3 -28.92 23.17 16.36
N LYS A 4 -29.72 22.13 16.08
CA LYS A 4 -30.13 21.11 17.07
C LYS A 4 -29.65 19.70 16.75
N LYS A 5 -29.29 19.44 15.49
CA LYS A 5 -28.84 18.12 15.00
C LYS A 5 -28.07 18.29 13.69
N LEU A 6 -27.16 17.36 13.42
CA LEU A 6 -26.56 17.21 12.10
C LEU A 6 -27.65 16.92 11.08
N LEU A 7 -27.60 17.60 9.93
CA LEU A 7 -28.59 17.47 8.87
C LEU A 7 -27.97 16.77 7.68
N ARG A 8 -28.51 15.60 7.33
CA ARG A 8 -28.10 14.84 6.13
C ARG A 8 -28.30 15.68 4.87
N LYS A 9 -27.29 15.70 4.00
CA LYS A 9 -27.28 16.47 2.73
C LYS A 9 -27.28 15.59 1.49
N SER A 10 -26.46 14.55 1.53
CA SER A 10 -26.42 13.47 0.55
C SER A 10 -26.21 12.15 1.30
N GLU A 11 -26.52 11.04 0.65
CA GLU A 11 -26.37 9.69 1.20
C GLU A 11 -26.18 8.72 0.04
N ASN A 12 -25.34 7.71 0.24
CA ASN A 12 -25.24 6.54 -0.62
C ASN A 12 -25.36 5.30 0.27
N LYS A 13 -26.21 4.35 -0.13
CA LYS A 13 -26.48 3.09 0.59
C LYS A 13 -26.03 1.86 -0.19
N GLY A 14 -25.25 2.04 -1.26
CA GLY A 14 -24.81 0.99 -2.18
C GLY A 14 -23.61 0.19 -1.69
N PHE A 15 -23.21 0.31 -0.42
CA PHE A 15 -22.13 -0.49 0.15
C PHE A 15 -22.69 -1.81 0.69
N SER A 16 -22.07 -2.92 0.32
CA SER A 16 -22.55 -4.26 0.64
C SER A 16 -22.38 -4.62 2.11
N THR A 17 -21.32 -4.11 2.77
CA THR A 17 -21.06 -4.38 4.18
C THR A 17 -20.80 -3.09 4.98
N ALA A 18 -20.24 -3.23 6.18
CA ALA A 18 -19.98 -2.09 7.06
C ALA A 18 -18.82 -1.25 6.51
N ILE A 19 -18.99 0.07 6.50
CA ILE A 19 -17.90 1.01 6.24
C ILE A 19 -17.02 1.10 7.49
N VAL A 20 -15.73 0.79 7.33
CA VAL A 20 -14.75 0.76 8.42
C VAL A 20 -13.74 1.90 8.34
N THR A 21 -13.48 2.44 7.13
CA THR A 21 -12.59 3.59 6.95
C THR A 21 -13.14 4.57 5.92
N LEU A 22 -12.81 5.86 6.09
CA LEU A 22 -13.11 6.93 5.15
C LEU A 22 -11.90 7.86 5.07
N THR A 23 -11.44 8.14 3.86
CA THR A 23 -10.46 9.19 3.58
C THR A 23 -10.84 9.92 2.30
N SER A 24 -10.45 11.18 2.16
CA SER A 24 -10.89 12.00 1.04
C SER A 24 -9.85 13.03 0.63
N GLN A 25 -9.81 13.33 -0.66
CA GLN A 25 -9.04 14.44 -1.23
C GLN A 25 -9.89 15.10 -2.31
N GLY A 26 -10.18 16.40 -2.16
CA GLY A 26 -11.11 17.09 -3.05
C GLY A 26 -12.51 16.46 -3.02
N SER A 27 -13.08 16.20 -4.20
CA SER A 27 -14.37 15.51 -4.36
C SER A 27 -14.28 13.99 -4.24
N ARG A 28 -13.06 13.43 -4.17
CA ARG A 28 -12.84 11.99 -4.15
C ARG A 28 -12.82 11.46 -2.73
N ILE A 29 -13.50 10.35 -2.53
CA ILE A 29 -13.68 9.68 -1.24
C ILE A 29 -13.30 8.22 -1.44
N ILE A 30 -12.36 7.74 -0.63
CA ILE A 30 -12.05 6.32 -0.54
C ILE A 30 -12.81 5.76 0.65
N VAL A 31 -13.58 4.71 0.39
CA VAL A 31 -14.40 4.02 1.37
C VAL A 31 -13.83 2.62 1.58
N GLY A 32 -13.29 2.35 2.75
CA GLY A 32 -12.91 0.99 3.14
C GLY A 32 -14.13 0.24 3.65
N ASP A 33 -14.45 -0.86 2.98
CA ASP A 33 -15.48 -1.81 3.34
C ASP A 33 -14.88 -2.93 4.22
N MET A 34 -15.68 -3.48 5.14
CA MET A 34 -15.23 -4.49 6.10
C MET A 34 -14.79 -5.80 5.44
N GLN A 35 -15.22 -6.08 4.20
CA GLN A 35 -14.92 -7.33 3.50
C GLN A 35 -14.54 -7.11 2.03
N GLU A 36 -15.13 -6.11 1.36
CA GLU A 36 -14.98 -5.85 -0.07
C GLU A 36 -13.91 -4.80 -0.38
N SER A 37 -12.82 -4.76 0.41
CA SER A 37 -11.66 -3.90 0.17
C SER A 37 -12.04 -2.40 0.11
N VAL A 38 -11.57 -1.66 -0.89
CA VAL A 38 -11.79 -0.22 -1.04
C VAL A 38 -12.66 0.10 -2.25
N HIS A 39 -13.51 1.10 -2.08
CA HIS A 39 -14.35 1.69 -3.11
C HIS A 39 -13.95 3.15 -3.33
N TYR A 40 -13.88 3.57 -4.58
CA TYR A 40 -13.67 4.94 -4.99
C TYR A 40 -15.03 5.57 -5.26
N ALA A 41 -15.37 6.55 -4.45
CA ALA A 41 -16.57 7.37 -4.58
C ALA A 41 -16.21 8.82 -4.90
N THR A 42 -17.15 9.53 -5.52
CA THR A 42 -17.04 10.95 -5.82
C THR A 42 -18.32 11.68 -5.44
N TYR A 43 -18.17 12.89 -4.89
CA TYR A 43 -19.29 13.78 -4.65
C TYR A 43 -19.47 14.75 -5.82
N LYS A 44 -20.64 14.72 -6.46
CA LYS A 44 -21.03 15.62 -7.55
C LYS A 44 -21.95 16.71 -7.02
N ALA A 45 -21.43 17.93 -6.93
CA ALA A 45 -22.12 19.05 -6.29
C ALA A 45 -23.37 19.49 -7.07
N GLU A 46 -23.32 19.52 -8.40
CA GLU A 46 -24.44 19.94 -9.24
C GLU A 46 -25.66 19.01 -9.10
N SER A 47 -25.41 17.71 -9.02
CA SER A 47 -26.47 16.71 -8.85
C SER A 47 -26.74 16.35 -7.38
N ASN A 48 -25.93 16.86 -6.44
CA ASN A 48 -25.92 16.52 -5.01
C ASN A 48 -25.87 15.00 -4.75
N ARG A 49 -25.03 14.27 -5.51
CA ARG A 49 -24.93 12.81 -5.44
C ARG A 49 -23.56 12.34 -4.99
N LEU A 50 -23.56 11.24 -4.25
CA LEU A 50 -22.39 10.43 -3.95
C LEU A 50 -22.43 9.19 -4.83
N LEU A 51 -21.47 9.05 -5.73
CA LEU A 51 -21.45 7.96 -6.72
C LEU A 51 -20.19 7.12 -6.52
N VAL A 52 -20.36 5.81 -6.41
CA VAL A 52 -19.24 4.84 -6.45
C VAL A 52 -18.96 4.57 -7.92
N PHE A 53 -17.70 4.70 -8.33
CA PHE A 53 -17.31 4.56 -9.74
C PHE A 53 -16.19 3.54 -9.94
N ALA A 54 -15.42 3.21 -8.90
CA ALA A 54 -14.46 2.12 -8.97
C ALA A 54 -14.35 1.34 -7.65
N ASP A 55 -13.87 0.11 -7.72
CA ASP A 55 -13.62 -0.76 -6.56
C ASP A 55 -12.40 -1.68 -6.81
N ASP A 56 -11.97 -2.40 -5.77
CA ASP A 56 -10.96 -3.45 -5.89
C ASP A 56 -11.56 -4.73 -6.50
N THR A 57 -10.71 -5.54 -7.11
CA THR A 57 -11.07 -6.87 -7.66
C THR A 57 -10.98 -7.98 -6.63
N SER A 58 -10.33 -7.73 -5.49
CA SER A 58 -10.09 -8.70 -4.43
C SER A 58 -10.79 -8.29 -3.15
N ALA A 59 -11.43 -9.24 -2.48
CA ALA A 59 -11.94 -9.04 -1.12
C ALA A 59 -10.77 -8.82 -0.14
N ARG A 60 -10.87 -7.78 0.70
CA ARG A 60 -9.90 -7.46 1.75
C ARG A 60 -10.65 -6.97 2.98
N TRP A 61 -10.27 -7.50 4.14
CA TRP A 61 -10.86 -7.14 5.42
C TRP A 61 -10.18 -5.91 5.97
N VAL A 62 -10.52 -4.75 5.42
CA VAL A 62 -9.83 -3.48 5.68
C VAL A 62 -9.86 -3.16 7.16
N THR A 63 -8.69 -2.80 7.70
CA THR A 63 -8.54 -2.27 9.05
C THR A 63 -8.14 -0.80 9.03
N SER A 64 -7.38 -0.40 8.01
CA SER A 64 -6.88 0.97 7.83
C SER A 64 -6.65 1.25 6.35
N ALA A 65 -6.84 2.50 5.93
CA ALA A 65 -6.57 2.94 4.58
C ALA A 65 -6.18 4.42 4.55
N THR A 66 -5.23 4.79 3.69
CA THR A 66 -4.84 6.19 3.46
C THR A 66 -4.59 6.44 1.98
N LEU A 67 -4.95 7.62 1.51
CA LEU A 67 -4.49 8.12 0.21
C LEU A 67 -2.98 8.36 0.29
N VAL A 68 -2.24 7.83 -0.68
CA VAL A 68 -0.82 8.16 -0.88
C VAL A 68 -0.67 9.25 -1.94
N ASP A 69 -1.56 9.26 -2.92
CA ASP A 69 -1.80 10.35 -3.86
C ASP A 69 -3.31 10.36 -4.21
N TYR A 70 -3.73 11.15 -5.20
CA TYR A 70 -5.14 11.31 -5.56
C TYR A 70 -5.79 10.05 -6.18
N ASP A 71 -4.98 9.16 -6.75
CA ASP A 71 -5.44 7.95 -7.44
C ASP A 71 -5.03 6.66 -6.72
N THR A 72 -4.22 6.75 -5.68
CA THR A 72 -3.53 5.62 -5.07
C THR A 72 -3.79 5.57 -3.58
N VAL A 73 -4.12 4.37 -3.09
CA VAL A 73 -4.44 4.09 -1.69
C VAL A 73 -3.53 3.00 -1.15
N ALA A 74 -3.01 3.20 0.06
CA ALA A 74 -2.39 2.17 0.86
C ALA A 74 -3.40 1.61 1.86
N ILE A 75 -3.45 0.28 2.00
CA ILE A 75 -4.48 -0.45 2.75
C ILE A 75 -3.79 -1.44 3.68
N GLY A 76 -4.22 -1.48 4.94
CA GLY A 76 -3.95 -2.56 5.88
C GLY A 76 -5.18 -3.44 6.05
N ASP A 77 -4.97 -4.74 6.27
CA ASP A 77 -6.07 -5.68 6.52
C ASP A 77 -5.89 -6.54 7.79
N LYS A 78 -7.00 -7.19 8.18
CA LYS A 78 -7.09 -8.06 9.36
C LYS A 78 -6.18 -9.29 9.29
N PHE A 79 -5.69 -9.65 8.11
CA PHE A 79 -4.82 -10.79 7.89
C PHE A 79 -3.34 -10.42 7.86
N GLY A 80 -3.03 -9.16 8.19
CA GLY A 80 -1.66 -8.66 8.31
C GLY A 80 -1.00 -8.39 6.97
N ASN A 81 -1.79 -8.06 5.94
CA ASN A 81 -1.25 -7.59 4.67
C ASN A 81 -1.21 -6.06 4.65
N ILE A 82 -0.18 -5.53 4.00
CA ILE A 82 -0.12 -4.15 3.52
C ILE A 82 -0.14 -4.14 2.00
N VAL A 83 -0.97 -3.27 1.43
CA VAL A 83 -1.35 -3.30 0.01
C VAL A 83 -1.36 -1.89 -0.54
N VAL A 84 -0.92 -1.71 -1.78
CA VAL A 84 -1.08 -0.45 -2.50
C VAL A 84 -1.86 -0.70 -3.78
N ASN A 85 -3.01 -0.02 -3.92
CA ASN A 85 -3.88 -0.07 -5.09
C ASN A 85 -3.96 1.30 -5.76
N ARG A 86 -4.09 1.31 -7.09
CA ARG A 86 -4.22 2.54 -7.88
C ARG A 86 -5.36 2.48 -8.87
N LEU A 87 -6.13 3.54 -8.94
CA LEU A 87 -7.10 3.81 -9.99
C LEU A 87 -6.38 4.14 -11.32
N PRO A 88 -6.82 3.60 -12.47
CA PRO A 88 -6.30 4.01 -13.77
C PRO A 88 -6.50 5.52 -14.03
N ALA A 89 -5.46 6.21 -14.49
CA ALA A 89 -5.45 7.67 -14.66
C ALA A 89 -6.51 8.17 -15.67
N ASN A 90 -6.78 7.39 -16.72
CA ASN A 90 -7.82 7.72 -17.69
C ASN A 90 -9.23 7.72 -17.06
N VAL A 91 -9.50 6.78 -16.16
CA VAL A 91 -10.77 6.71 -15.41
C VAL A 91 -10.86 7.90 -14.44
N SER A 92 -9.77 8.19 -13.74
CA SER A 92 -9.69 9.35 -12.83
C SER A 92 -10.05 10.66 -13.53
N GLN A 93 -9.44 10.91 -14.68
CA GLN A 93 -9.69 12.11 -15.48
C GLN A 93 -11.13 12.17 -15.98
N GLN A 94 -11.64 11.08 -16.56
CA GLN A 94 -13.02 10.99 -17.07
C GLN A 94 -14.05 11.29 -15.97
N VAL A 95 -13.83 10.77 -14.76
CA VAL A 95 -14.72 11.00 -13.62
C VAL A 95 -14.68 12.45 -13.19
N ASP A 96 -13.51 13.07 -13.14
CA ASP A 96 -13.37 14.45 -12.68
C ASP A 96 -13.94 15.46 -13.69
N ASP A 97 -13.84 15.16 -14.99
CA ASP A 97 -14.38 15.99 -16.09
C ASP A 97 -15.92 15.90 -16.25
N ASP A 98 -16.59 14.96 -15.57
CA ASP A 98 -18.05 14.86 -15.54
C ASP A 98 -18.64 15.56 -14.29
N PRO A 99 -19.04 16.83 -14.36
CA PRO A 99 -19.55 17.57 -13.19
C PRO A 99 -20.88 17.02 -12.65
N THR A 100 -21.65 16.32 -13.50
CA THR A 100 -22.98 15.81 -13.17
C THR A 100 -22.94 14.40 -12.59
N GLY A 101 -21.95 13.59 -13.00
CA GLY A 101 -21.87 12.16 -12.74
C GLY A 101 -22.76 11.29 -13.64
N ALA A 102 -23.29 11.85 -14.73
CA ALA A 102 -24.16 11.12 -15.66
C ALA A 102 -23.44 9.92 -16.30
N GLY A 103 -22.15 10.07 -16.63
CA GLY A 103 -21.35 8.98 -17.20
C GLY A 103 -21.31 7.77 -16.27
N ILE A 104 -20.97 8.00 -15.00
CA ILE A 104 -20.88 6.95 -13.97
C ILE A 104 -22.21 6.20 -13.81
N MET A 105 -23.34 6.91 -13.90
CA MET A 105 -24.67 6.31 -13.73
C MET A 105 -25.12 5.45 -14.93
N HIS A 106 -24.57 5.69 -16.12
CA HIS A 106 -24.91 4.95 -17.34
C HIS A 106 -23.90 3.86 -17.69
N GLU A 107 -22.78 3.81 -16.99
CA GLU A 107 -21.80 2.74 -17.14
C GLU A 107 -22.33 1.41 -16.61
N ARG A 108 -21.95 0.33 -17.28
CA ARG A 108 -22.36 -1.02 -16.92
C ARG A 108 -21.51 -1.53 -15.77
N GLU A 109 -22.17 -2.06 -14.73
CA GLU A 109 -21.51 -2.76 -13.64
C GLU A 109 -20.56 -3.86 -14.16
N PHE A 110 -19.41 -3.99 -13.51
CA PHE A 110 -18.42 -5.01 -13.84
C PHE A 110 -18.10 -5.84 -12.59
N LEU A 111 -18.03 -7.17 -12.74
CA LEU A 111 -17.81 -8.12 -11.64
C LEU A 111 -18.76 -7.90 -10.44
N HIS A 112 -20.04 -7.63 -10.71
CA HIS A 112 -21.06 -7.38 -9.66
C HIS A 112 -20.72 -6.22 -8.71
N GLY A 113 -19.97 -5.22 -9.20
CA GLY A 113 -19.62 -4.02 -8.44
C GLY A 113 -19.52 -2.80 -9.35
N ALA A 114 -18.63 -1.88 -9.00
CA ALA A 114 -18.42 -0.65 -9.74
C ALA A 114 -17.94 -0.93 -11.19
N PRO A 115 -18.19 -0.01 -12.15
CA PRO A 115 -17.81 -0.20 -13.55
C PRO A 115 -16.30 -0.27 -13.76
N HIS A 116 -15.51 0.45 -12.96
CA HIS A 116 -14.06 0.49 -13.08
C HIS A 116 -13.36 -0.27 -11.96
N LYS A 117 -12.20 -0.86 -12.26
CA LYS A 117 -11.42 -1.63 -11.28
C LYS A 117 -10.07 -0.99 -11.02
N THR A 118 -9.65 -1.04 -9.76
CA THR A 118 -8.31 -0.63 -9.36
C THR A 118 -7.28 -1.69 -9.73
N LYS A 119 -6.02 -1.25 -9.87
CA LYS A 119 -4.88 -2.10 -10.15
C LYS A 119 -4.03 -2.25 -8.89
N LEU A 120 -3.79 -3.50 -8.50
CA LEU A 120 -2.83 -3.85 -7.45
C LEU A 120 -1.42 -3.45 -7.88
N LEU A 121 -0.79 -2.55 -7.14
CA LEU A 121 0.60 -2.13 -7.36
C LEU A 121 1.57 -2.91 -6.48
N ALA A 122 1.28 -3.01 -5.19
CA ALA A 122 2.15 -3.67 -4.22
C ALA A 122 1.33 -4.52 -3.23
N HIS A 123 1.91 -5.65 -2.80
CA HIS A 123 1.33 -6.54 -1.80
C HIS A 123 2.43 -7.19 -0.97
N PHE A 124 2.28 -7.17 0.35
CA PHE A 124 3.23 -7.78 1.28
C PHE A 124 2.53 -8.23 2.57
N ASN A 125 2.79 -9.46 3.01
CA ASN A 125 2.37 -9.94 4.32
C ASN A 125 3.39 -9.52 5.38
N VAL A 126 2.99 -8.62 6.26
CA VAL A 126 3.79 -8.12 7.38
C VAL A 126 3.96 -9.22 8.43
N GLY A 127 2.92 -10.04 8.63
CA GLY A 127 2.84 -11.04 9.69
C GLY A 127 2.29 -10.51 11.03
N ASP A 128 1.89 -9.24 11.05
CA ASP A 128 1.18 -8.59 12.15
C ASP A 128 -0.05 -7.85 11.58
N ILE A 129 -1.15 -7.82 12.34
CA ILE A 129 -2.40 -7.20 11.88
C ILE A 129 -2.18 -5.69 11.80
N VAL A 130 -2.25 -5.13 10.60
CA VAL A 130 -2.06 -3.69 10.40
C VAL A 130 -3.23 -2.95 11.04
N THR A 131 -2.96 -1.98 11.91
CA THR A 131 -3.97 -1.22 12.67
C THR A 131 -4.06 0.23 12.24
N SER A 132 -2.98 0.81 11.72
CA SER A 132 -2.97 2.14 11.11
C SER A 132 -2.00 2.19 9.93
N VAL A 133 -2.31 3.03 8.95
CA VAL A 133 -1.47 3.31 7.78
C VAL A 133 -1.53 4.80 7.50
N HIS A 134 -0.38 5.44 7.37
CA HIS A 134 -0.24 6.87 7.13
C HIS A 134 0.82 7.17 6.08
N ARG A 135 0.51 8.09 5.16
CA ARG A 135 1.56 8.76 4.38
C ARG A 135 2.19 9.84 5.27
N ALA A 136 3.50 9.80 5.44
CA ALA A 136 4.21 10.77 6.25
C ALA A 136 5.66 10.96 5.78
N ALA A 137 6.22 12.14 6.03
CA ALA A 137 7.66 12.37 6.04
C ALA A 137 8.15 12.24 7.49
N LEU A 138 8.98 11.23 7.77
CA LEU A 138 9.49 10.96 9.12
C LEU A 138 10.65 11.87 9.54
N VAL A 139 11.23 12.58 8.57
CA VAL A 139 12.34 13.51 8.78
C VAL A 139 11.99 14.84 8.09
N PRO A 140 12.32 16.00 8.69
CA PRO A 140 12.15 17.28 8.01
C PRO A 140 12.88 17.31 6.66
N GLY A 141 12.13 17.57 5.57
CA GLY A 141 12.67 17.54 4.21
C GLY A 141 12.96 16.14 3.67
N GLY A 142 12.62 15.09 4.42
CA GLY A 142 12.70 13.70 3.99
C GLY A 142 11.65 13.34 2.94
N ARG A 143 11.80 12.16 2.35
CA ARG A 143 10.84 11.63 1.40
C ARG A 143 9.59 11.14 2.12
N ASP A 144 8.44 11.24 1.45
CA ASP A 144 7.23 10.61 1.95
C ASP A 144 7.34 9.09 1.88
N VAL A 145 6.93 8.45 2.97
CA VAL A 145 6.85 7.01 3.13
C VAL A 145 5.43 6.61 3.52
N VAL A 146 5.13 5.32 3.39
CA VAL A 146 3.92 4.74 4.00
C VAL A 146 4.32 4.10 5.32
N ALA A 147 4.05 4.79 6.43
CA ALA A 147 4.23 4.25 7.77
C ALA A 147 3.00 3.44 8.17
N TYR A 148 3.22 2.34 8.89
CA TYR A 148 2.13 1.51 9.40
C TYR A 148 2.43 1.00 10.81
N THR A 149 1.37 0.72 11.57
CA THR A 149 1.46 0.08 12.88
C THR A 149 0.75 -1.26 12.86
N GLY A 150 1.25 -2.21 13.66
CA GLY A 150 0.67 -3.53 13.85
C GLY A 150 0.07 -3.73 15.24
N LEU A 151 -0.83 -4.70 15.36
CA LEU A 151 -1.51 -5.03 16.61
C LEU A 151 -0.53 -5.52 17.69
N HIS A 152 0.51 -6.25 17.32
CA HIS A 152 1.55 -6.73 18.24
C HIS A 152 2.63 -5.69 18.56
N GLY A 153 2.43 -4.42 18.15
CA GLY A 153 3.37 -3.33 18.42
C GLY A 153 4.39 -3.08 17.30
N THR A 154 4.25 -3.74 16.15
CA THR A 154 5.09 -3.46 14.97
C THR A 154 4.93 -1.99 14.56
N ILE A 155 6.04 -1.32 14.27
CA ILE A 155 6.06 -0.02 13.59
C ILE A 155 6.94 -0.20 12.36
N GLY A 156 6.34 -0.13 11.19
CA GLY A 156 7.02 -0.38 9.93
C GLY A 156 6.85 0.76 8.94
N VAL A 157 7.70 0.77 7.92
CA VAL A 157 7.67 1.75 6.84
C VAL A 157 7.85 1.06 5.49
N LEU A 158 7.07 1.48 4.49
CA LEU A 158 7.36 1.20 3.08
C LEU A 158 8.04 2.43 2.49
N ILE A 159 9.27 2.23 2.03
CA ILE A 159 10.11 3.29 1.47
C ILE A 159 10.10 3.17 -0.05
N PRO A 160 9.65 4.20 -0.80
CA PRO A 160 9.76 4.19 -2.25
C PRO A 160 11.23 4.31 -2.67
N LEU A 161 11.66 3.42 -3.57
CA LEU A 161 13.01 3.44 -4.14
C LEU A 161 13.10 4.50 -5.25
N ALA A 162 14.20 5.26 -5.26
CA ALA A 162 14.34 6.42 -6.13
C ALA A 162 14.83 6.07 -7.55
N SER A 163 15.56 4.96 -7.69
CA SER A 163 16.17 4.55 -8.95
C SER A 163 15.91 3.07 -9.23
N LYS A 164 15.94 2.72 -10.52
CA LYS A 164 15.91 1.32 -10.93
C LYS A 164 17.13 0.55 -10.42
N GLU A 165 18.29 1.20 -10.36
CA GLU A 165 19.51 0.60 -9.80
C GLU A 165 19.31 0.18 -8.34
N ASP A 166 18.62 0.99 -7.53
CA ASP A 166 18.33 0.66 -6.13
C ASP A 166 17.37 -0.54 -6.04
N VAL A 167 16.39 -0.61 -6.93
CA VAL A 167 15.45 -1.74 -7.04
C VAL A 167 16.20 -3.01 -7.39
N ASP A 168 17.03 -2.98 -8.44
CA ASP A 168 17.78 -4.14 -8.91
C ASP A 168 18.78 -4.60 -7.82
N PHE A 169 19.49 -3.67 -7.18
CA PHE A 169 20.41 -3.95 -6.07
C PHE A 169 19.72 -4.65 -4.89
N ILE A 170 18.64 -4.06 -4.35
CA ILE A 170 18.02 -4.59 -3.13
C ILE A 170 17.26 -5.89 -3.41
N THR A 171 16.68 -6.03 -4.61
CA THR A 171 16.01 -7.27 -5.03
C THR A 171 17.02 -8.41 -5.15
N THR A 172 18.18 -8.18 -5.77
CA THR A 172 19.23 -9.20 -5.88
C THR A 172 19.82 -9.54 -4.50
N LEU A 173 20.03 -8.55 -3.64
CA LEU A 173 20.48 -8.80 -2.27
C LEU A 173 19.47 -9.67 -1.50
N GLU A 174 18.17 -9.38 -1.58
CA GLU A 174 17.13 -10.20 -0.94
C GLU A 174 17.19 -11.66 -1.42
N GLN A 175 17.39 -11.88 -2.73
CA GLN A 175 17.52 -13.24 -3.29
C GLN A 175 18.70 -14.02 -2.68
N HIS A 176 19.87 -13.39 -2.54
CA HIS A 176 21.01 -14.01 -1.86
C HIS A 176 20.70 -14.26 -0.38
N MET A 177 20.13 -13.26 0.31
CA MET A 177 19.83 -13.36 1.74
C MET A 177 18.80 -14.44 2.05
N ARG A 178 17.85 -14.72 1.16
CA ARG A 178 16.90 -15.84 1.30
C ARG A 178 17.59 -17.21 1.36
N SER A 179 18.73 -17.35 0.68
CA SER A 179 19.50 -18.61 0.63
C SER A 179 20.43 -18.74 1.83
N GLU A 180 21.03 -17.64 2.27
CA GLU A 180 22.03 -17.62 3.34
C GLU A 180 21.41 -17.49 4.74
N HIS A 181 20.25 -16.84 4.84
CA HIS A 181 19.53 -16.65 6.09
C HIS A 181 18.16 -17.35 6.02
N SER A 182 18.19 -18.68 6.13
CA SER A 182 16.97 -19.49 6.22
C SER A 182 16.17 -19.21 7.49
N SER A 183 14.86 -19.43 7.43
CA SER A 183 13.99 -19.32 8.61
C SER A 183 14.37 -20.36 9.66
N LEU A 184 14.48 -19.93 10.92
CA LEU A 184 14.74 -20.82 12.06
C LEU A 184 13.69 -21.92 12.21
N VAL A 185 12.46 -21.68 11.75
CA VAL A 185 11.34 -22.64 11.80
C VAL A 185 11.12 -23.35 10.46
N GLY A 186 12.07 -23.24 9.51
CA GLY A 186 12.01 -23.93 8.22
C GLY A 186 11.00 -23.36 7.21
N ARG A 187 10.35 -22.23 7.52
CA ARG A 187 9.42 -21.54 6.60
C ARG A 187 10.18 -20.91 5.43
N ASP A 188 9.75 -21.15 4.19
CA ASP A 188 10.24 -20.37 3.05
C ASP A 188 9.79 -18.91 3.18
N HIS A 189 10.74 -18.00 2.95
CA HIS A 189 10.57 -16.56 3.12
C HIS A 189 9.55 -15.97 2.13
N LEU A 190 9.64 -16.31 0.84
CA LEU A 190 8.74 -15.75 -0.17
C LEU A 190 7.32 -16.26 0.01
N ALA A 191 7.17 -17.54 0.35
CA ALA A 191 5.89 -18.10 0.71
C ALA A 191 5.30 -17.44 1.96
N TYR A 192 6.14 -16.98 2.91
CA TYR A 192 5.69 -16.30 4.13
C TYR A 192 5.21 -14.88 3.81
N ARG A 193 6.04 -14.10 3.11
CA ARG A 193 5.67 -12.74 2.68
C ARG A 193 4.53 -12.71 1.68
N GLY A 194 4.29 -13.80 0.96
CA GLY A 194 3.19 -14.00 0.02
C GLY A 194 2.04 -14.88 0.56
N TYR A 195 1.81 -14.92 1.88
CA TYR A 195 0.92 -15.91 2.51
C TYR A 195 -0.49 -15.99 1.87
N TYR A 196 -1.11 -14.84 1.60
CA TYR A 196 -2.48 -14.76 1.05
C TYR A 196 -2.49 -14.44 -0.45
N VAL A 197 -1.63 -13.52 -0.87
CA VAL A 197 -1.44 -13.12 -2.27
C VAL A 197 0.08 -13.01 -2.50
N PRO A 198 0.60 -13.45 -3.66
CA PRO A 198 2.03 -13.37 -3.95
C PRO A 198 2.60 -11.98 -3.71
N VAL A 199 3.83 -11.93 -3.19
CA VAL A 199 4.56 -10.67 -3.01
C VAL A 199 4.62 -9.94 -4.33
N LYS A 200 4.32 -8.64 -4.30
CA LYS A 200 4.38 -7.80 -5.49
C LYS A 200 5.04 -6.48 -5.13
N ALA A 201 6.11 -6.13 -5.86
CA ALA A 201 6.78 -4.83 -5.82
C ALA A 201 7.19 -4.36 -4.41
N VAL A 202 7.50 -5.29 -3.50
CA VAL A 202 8.02 -5.01 -2.15
C VAL A 202 9.20 -5.96 -1.91
N VAL A 203 10.27 -5.43 -1.34
CA VAL A 203 11.45 -6.18 -0.92
C VAL A 203 11.55 -6.11 0.60
N ASP A 204 11.87 -7.23 1.25
CA ASP A 204 11.98 -7.33 2.70
C ASP A 204 13.31 -6.72 3.20
N GLY A 205 13.24 -5.46 3.61
CA GLY A 205 14.37 -4.73 4.20
C GLY A 205 14.93 -5.40 5.45
N ASP A 206 14.06 -5.98 6.29
CA ASP A 206 14.49 -6.66 7.53
C ASP A 206 15.36 -7.86 7.24
N LEU A 207 15.10 -8.58 6.13
CA LEU A 207 15.96 -9.68 5.68
C LEU A 207 17.28 -9.14 5.12
N CYS A 208 17.24 -8.07 4.33
CA CYS A 208 18.42 -7.46 3.74
C CYS A 208 19.40 -6.92 4.80
N GLU A 209 18.90 -6.33 5.88
CA GLU A 209 19.73 -5.81 6.98
C GLU A 209 20.52 -6.91 7.71
N ARG A 210 20.06 -8.17 7.65
CA ARG A 210 20.80 -9.31 8.22
C ARG A 210 22.10 -9.62 7.48
N PHE A 211 22.34 -9.00 6.32
CA PHE A 211 23.63 -9.08 5.63
C PHE A 211 24.81 -8.75 6.56
N ALA A 212 24.63 -7.75 7.44
CA ALA A 212 25.65 -7.35 8.42
C ALA A 212 26.00 -8.45 9.44
N MET A 213 25.12 -9.43 9.65
CA MET A 213 25.29 -10.52 10.60
C MET A 213 25.94 -11.77 9.97
N LEU A 214 26.08 -11.81 8.64
CA LEU A 214 26.70 -12.94 7.96
C LEU A 214 28.21 -13.04 8.27
N PRO A 215 28.80 -14.25 8.24
CA PRO A 215 30.25 -14.40 8.28
C PRO A 215 30.95 -13.61 7.17
N SER A 216 32.13 -13.07 7.44
CA SER A 216 32.89 -12.22 6.50
C SER A 216 33.09 -12.87 5.12
N THR A 217 33.25 -14.20 5.06
CA THR A 217 33.37 -14.95 3.82
C THR A 217 32.11 -14.85 2.95
N LYS A 218 30.93 -14.98 3.56
CA LYS A 218 29.64 -14.88 2.88
C LYS A 218 29.33 -13.44 2.45
N GLN A 219 29.61 -12.47 3.32
CA GLN A 219 29.49 -11.05 2.95
C GLN A 219 30.32 -10.72 1.71
N LYS A 220 31.57 -11.18 1.65
CA LYS A 220 32.45 -10.98 0.49
C LYS A 220 31.94 -11.66 -0.77
N SER A 221 31.42 -12.88 -0.66
CA SER A 221 30.84 -13.62 -1.80
C SER A 221 29.67 -12.84 -2.40
N ILE A 222 28.67 -12.51 -1.59
CA ILE A 222 27.45 -11.81 -2.02
C ILE A 222 27.79 -10.42 -2.56
N ALA A 223 28.67 -9.68 -1.88
CA ALA A 223 29.09 -8.36 -2.35
C ALA A 223 29.78 -8.46 -3.73
N GLY A 224 30.63 -9.48 -3.93
CA GLY A 224 31.24 -9.77 -5.22
C GLY A 224 30.22 -10.08 -6.32
N GLU A 225 29.17 -10.85 -6.02
CA GLU A 225 28.07 -11.13 -6.96
C GLU A 225 27.22 -9.88 -7.28
N LEU A 226 27.23 -8.89 -6.39
CA LEU A 226 26.60 -7.59 -6.59
C LEU A 226 27.53 -6.55 -7.25
N ASP A 227 28.75 -6.96 -7.68
CA ASP A 227 29.81 -6.08 -8.19
C ASP A 227 30.14 -4.91 -7.25
N ARG A 228 30.10 -5.14 -5.94
CA ARG A 228 30.33 -4.15 -4.88
C ARG A 228 31.25 -4.67 -3.80
N THR A 229 31.79 -3.76 -3.00
CA THR A 229 32.47 -4.11 -1.75
C THR A 229 31.46 -4.28 -0.61
N VAL A 230 31.84 -5.05 0.43
CA VAL A 230 31.00 -5.21 1.63
C VAL A 230 30.66 -3.86 2.27
N GLY A 231 31.61 -2.92 2.29
CA GLY A 231 31.38 -1.58 2.82
C GLY A 231 30.37 -0.78 2.01
N GLU A 232 30.35 -0.92 0.68
CA GLU A 232 29.35 -0.27 -0.17
C GLU A 232 27.95 -0.85 0.01
N VAL A 233 27.84 -2.18 0.15
CA VAL A 233 26.55 -2.85 0.43
C VAL A 233 25.98 -2.33 1.76
N LEU A 234 26.78 -2.33 2.83
CA LEU A 234 26.36 -1.85 4.15
C LEU A 234 25.97 -0.37 4.12
N LYS A 235 26.81 0.47 3.50
CA LYS A 235 26.53 1.90 3.35
C LYS A 235 25.25 2.16 2.55
N LYS A 236 24.96 1.33 1.54
CA LYS A 236 23.74 1.46 0.73
C LYS A 236 22.50 1.08 1.52
N LEU A 237 22.54 -0.03 2.29
CA LEU A 237 21.47 -0.44 3.19
C LEU A 237 21.16 0.65 4.23
N GLU A 238 22.19 1.15 4.90
CA GLU A 238 22.05 2.24 5.87
C GLU A 238 21.49 3.50 5.21
N GLY A 239 21.98 3.87 4.03
CA GLY A 239 21.49 5.03 3.29
C GLY A 239 20.01 4.93 2.91
N LEU A 240 19.54 3.74 2.50
CA LEU A 240 18.11 3.51 2.20
C LEU A 240 17.24 3.69 3.44
N ARG A 241 17.69 3.13 4.57
CA ARG A 241 17.01 3.22 5.87
C ARG A 241 16.94 4.66 6.36
N VAL A 242 18.08 5.32 6.53
CA VAL A 242 18.17 6.70 7.04
C VAL A 242 17.41 7.69 6.15
N ALA A 243 17.50 7.54 4.82
CA ALA A 243 16.78 8.44 3.90
C ALA A 243 15.26 8.24 3.89
N GLY A 244 14.75 7.12 4.41
CA GLY A 244 13.31 6.82 4.47
C GLY A 244 12.71 6.95 5.86
N SER A 245 13.40 6.50 6.90
CA SER A 245 12.91 6.48 8.28
C SER A 245 13.53 7.56 9.18
N GLY A 246 14.72 8.08 8.83
CA GLY A 246 15.50 8.94 9.71
C GLY A 246 16.22 8.24 10.85
N PHE A 247 16.09 6.92 10.94
CA PHE A 247 16.71 6.09 11.99
C PHE A 247 17.70 5.11 11.38
#